data_AF-A0A7C9DPB4-F1
#
_entry.id   AF-A0A7C9DPB4-F1
#
_cell.length_a   1.000
_cell.length_b   1.000
_cell.length_c   1.000
_cell.angle_alpha   90.00
_cell.angle_beta   90.00
_cell.angle_gamma   90.00
#
_symmetry.space_group_name_H-M   'P 1'
#
loop_
_entity.id
_entity.type
_entity.pdbx_description
1 polymer ?
#
loop_
_entity_poly.entity_id
_entity_poly.type
_entity_poly.pdbx_seq_one_letter_code
_entity_poly.pdbx_strand_id
1 'polypeptide(L)'
;TEPAFDWLIGKPQMLRAACIICRFMYDIVSYQLEQQRQHIPSAIQCMCQESGVSEEEACRELNMQIEDAWKDINAAFFDPQSPPRTLLLRILNYARVMELLYKV
;
A
#
# COMPACT_ATOMS: atom_id res chain seq x y z
N THR A 1 9.02 -13.88 17.90
CA THR A 1 10.40 -14.29 18.21
C THR A 1 11.32 -13.25 17.61
N GLU A 2 12.54 -13.11 18.11
CA GLU A 2 13.53 -12.15 17.58
C GLU A 2 13.72 -12.27 16.05
N PRO A 3 13.90 -13.48 15.46
CA PRO A 3 14.01 -13.62 14.00
C PRO A 3 12.80 -13.11 13.21
N ALA A 4 11.59 -13.19 13.79
CA ALA A 4 10.39 -12.67 13.14
C ALA A 4 10.35 -11.14 13.13
N PHE A 5 10.86 -10.51 14.19
CA PHE A 5 10.99 -9.05 14.24
C PHE A 5 12.11 -8.57 13.33
N ASP A 6 13.25 -9.25 13.30
CA ASP A 6 14.36 -8.91 12.40
C ASP A 6 13.93 -8.99 10.93
N TRP A 7 13.18 -10.05 10.56
CA TRP A 7 12.62 -10.17 9.23
C TRP A 7 11.68 -9.00 8.89
N LEU A 8 10.79 -8.60 9.80
CA LEU A 8 9.89 -7.45 9.60
C LEU A 8 10.65 -6.12 9.49
N ILE A 9 11.64 -5.88 10.36
CA ILE A 9 12.48 -4.68 10.38
C ILE A 9 13.30 -4.57 9.08
N GLY A 10 13.66 -5.70 8.47
CA GLY A 10 14.23 -5.77 7.13
C GLY A 10 13.30 -5.27 6.01
N LYS A 11 12.06 -4.87 6.34
CA LYS A 11 11.04 -4.34 5.42
C LYS A 11 10.86 -5.23 4.20
N PRO A 12 10.43 -6.48 4.37
CA PRO A 12 10.30 -7.44 3.29
C PRO A 12 9.28 -6.96 2.26
N GLN A 13 9.37 -7.47 1.03
CA GLN A 13 8.53 -7.01 -0.08
C GLN A 13 7.03 -7.06 0.25
N MET A 14 6.57 -8.14 0.89
CA MET A 14 5.18 -8.28 1.34
C MET A 14 4.73 -7.14 2.28
N LEU A 15 5.61 -6.71 3.20
CA LEU A 15 5.30 -5.62 4.12
C LEU A 15 5.23 -4.28 3.37
N ARG A 16 6.17 -4.02 2.45
CA ARG A 16 6.16 -2.82 1.62
C ARG A 16 4.90 -2.76 0.76
N ALA A 17 4.51 -3.87 0.16
CA ALA A 17 3.28 -3.99 -0.62
C ALA A 17 2.03 -3.67 0.23
N ALA A 18 1.93 -4.21 1.46
CA ALA A 18 0.83 -3.89 2.35
C ALA A 18 0.79 -2.39 2.75
N CYS A 19 1.96 -1.76 2.93
CA CYS A 19 2.06 -0.32 3.16
C CYS A 19 1.63 0.51 1.93
N ILE A 20 1.99 0.08 0.72
CA ILE A 20 1.56 0.70 -0.55
C ILE A 20 0.04 0.67 -0.66
N ILE A 21 -0.58 -0.50 -0.46
CA ILE A 21 -2.04 -0.66 -0.47
C ILE A 21 -2.67 0.29 0.54
N CYS A 22 -2.20 0.27 1.79
CA CYS A 22 -2.74 1.15 2.84
C CYS A 22 -2.65 2.64 2.47
N ARG A 23 -1.47 3.09 2.02
CA ARG A 23 -1.23 4.50 1.74
C ARG A 23 -2.03 4.97 0.54
N PHE A 24 -1.97 4.24 -0.57
CA PHE A 24 -2.60 4.68 -1.81
C PHE A 24 -4.11 4.57 -1.77
N MET A 25 -4.67 3.54 -1.15
CA MET A 25 -6.14 3.48 -0.98
C MET A 25 -6.65 4.66 -0.15
N TYR A 26 -5.95 5.01 0.93
CA TYR A 26 -6.30 6.16 1.75
C TYR A 26 -6.24 7.46 0.92
N ASP A 27 -5.10 7.73 0.29
CA ASP A 27 -4.86 8.96 -0.46
C ASP A 27 -5.84 9.11 -1.65
N ILE A 28 -6.20 8.02 -2.34
CA ILE A 28 -7.23 8.04 -3.42
C ILE A 28 -8.60 8.46 -2.88
N VAL A 29 -8.98 7.98 -1.69
CA VAL A 29 -10.30 8.29 -1.12
C VAL A 29 -10.35 9.70 -0.54
N SER A 30 -9.26 10.17 0.07
CA SER A 30 -9.28 11.39 0.88
C SER A 30 -8.72 12.64 0.20
N TYR A 31 -8.00 12.55 -0.94
CA TYR A 31 -7.21 13.68 -1.45
C TYR A 31 -8.01 14.97 -1.65
N GLN A 32 -9.22 14.90 -2.19
CA GLN A 32 -10.05 16.10 -2.43
C GLN A 32 -10.43 16.80 -1.12
N LEU A 33 -10.77 16.03 -0.08
CA LEU A 33 -11.13 16.57 1.23
C LEU A 33 -9.90 17.14 1.95
N GLU A 34 -8.76 16.46 1.82
CA GLU A 34 -7.49 16.87 2.43
C GLU A 34 -6.95 18.17 1.82
N GLN A 35 -7.09 18.32 0.49
CA GLN A 35 -6.75 19.55 -0.23
C GLN A 35 -7.53 20.76 0.28
N GLN A 36 -8.84 20.61 0.53
CA GLN A 36 -9.69 21.69 1.03
C GLN A 36 -9.26 22.21 2.40
N ARG A 37 -8.58 21.38 3.20
CA ARG A 37 -8.14 21.71 4.56
C ARG A 37 -6.66 22.05 4.65
N GLN A 38 -5.99 22.22 3.50
CA GLN A 38 -4.55 22.50 3.43
C GLN A 38 -3.71 21.46 4.19
N HIS A 39 -4.12 20.19 4.10
CA HIS A 39 -3.37 19.08 4.68
C HIS A 39 -2.03 18.88 3.94
N ILE A 40 -1.15 18.06 4.51
CA ILE A 40 0.08 17.67 3.81
C ILE A 40 -0.24 17.01 2.45
N PRO A 41 0.61 17.18 1.42
CA PRO A 41 0.35 16.62 0.10
C PRO A 41 0.13 15.10 0.12
N SER A 42 -0.95 14.64 -0.52
CA SER A 42 -1.19 13.22 -0.78
C SER A 42 -0.32 12.70 -1.92
N ALA A 43 -0.22 11.38 -2.08
CA ALA A 43 0.50 10.78 -3.21
C ALA A 43 -0.03 11.24 -4.57
N ILE A 44 -1.34 11.54 -4.69
CA ILE A 44 -1.94 12.13 -5.89
C ILE A 44 -1.32 13.50 -6.18
N GLN A 45 -1.26 14.37 -5.18
CA GLN A 45 -0.71 15.73 -5.33
C GLN A 45 0.78 15.70 -5.65
N CYS A 46 1.54 14.86 -4.95
CA CYS A 46 2.97 14.68 -5.23
C CYS A 46 3.20 14.25 -6.68
N MET A 47 2.43 13.25 -7.16
CA MET A 47 2.56 12.76 -8.53
C MET A 47 2.17 13.78 -9.58
N CYS A 48 1.09 14.54 -9.37
CA CYS A 48 0.68 15.61 -10.27
C CYS A 48 1.76 16.69 -10.37
N GLN A 49 2.39 17.04 -9.25
CA GLN A 49 3.45 18.04 -9.20
C GLN A 49 4.75 17.56 -9.85
N GLU A 50 5.15 16.31 -9.63
CA GLU A 50 6.41 15.75 -10.13
C GLU A 50 6.35 15.38 -11.62
N SER A 51 5.22 14.83 -12.07
CA SER A 51 5.06 14.27 -13.42
C SER A 51 4.20 15.14 -14.35
N GLY A 52 3.55 16.20 -13.84
CA GLY A 52 2.68 17.07 -14.63
C GLY A 52 1.40 16.40 -15.13
N VAL A 53 1.01 15.28 -14.52
CA VAL A 53 -0.19 14.51 -14.87
C VAL A 53 -1.44 15.08 -14.18
N SER A 54 -2.63 14.73 -14.68
CA SER A 54 -3.89 15.09 -14.01
C SER A 54 -4.14 14.24 -12.77
N GLU A 55 -5.04 14.68 -11.89
CA GLU A 55 -5.42 13.93 -10.69
C GLU A 55 -6.05 12.57 -11.06
N GLU A 56 -6.81 12.49 -12.15
CA GLU A 56 -7.40 11.25 -12.64
C GLU A 56 -6.32 10.27 -13.14
N GLU A 57 -5.30 10.77 -13.83
CA GLU A 57 -4.17 9.94 -14.28
C GLU A 57 -3.37 9.43 -13.07
N ALA A 58 -3.09 10.30 -12.10
CA ALA A 58 -2.45 9.90 -10.86
C ALA A 58 -3.27 8.85 -10.10
N CYS A 59 -4.60 9.02 -10.01
CA CYS A 59 -5.49 8.02 -9.41
C CYS A 59 -5.38 6.67 -10.11
N ARG A 60 -5.31 6.65 -11.45
CA ARG A 60 -5.17 5.42 -12.23
C ARG A 60 -3.84 4.72 -11.96
N GLU A 61 -2.75 5.48 -11.97
CA GLU A 61 -1.41 4.97 -11.70
C GLU A 61 -1.29 4.38 -10.28
N LEU A 62 -1.83 5.07 -9.27
CA LEU A 62 -1.85 4.56 -7.89
C LEU A 62 -2.68 3.26 -7.79
N ASN A 63 -3.82 3.16 -8.50
CA ASN A 63 -4.61 1.92 -8.55
C ASN A 63 -3.82 0.78 -9.21
N MET A 64 -3.07 1.03 -10.27
CA MET A 64 -2.19 0.01 -10.88
C MET A 64 -1.12 -0.47 -9.88
N GLN A 65 -0.52 0.44 -9.12
CA GLN A 65 0.45 0.07 -8.08
C GLN A 65 -0.19 -0.70 -6.92
N ILE A 66 -1.46 -0.44 -6.58
CA ILE A 66 -2.23 -1.25 -5.62
C ILE A 66 -2.42 -2.67 -6.15
N GLU A 67 -2.80 -2.84 -7.42
CA GLU A 67 -2.95 -4.17 -8.04
C GLU A 67 -1.63 -4.95 -8.05
N ASP A 68 -0.52 -4.29 -8.37
CA ASP A 68 0.80 -4.92 -8.34
C ASP A 68 1.24 -5.26 -6.90
N ALA A 69 0.95 -4.41 -5.93
CA ALA A 69 1.19 -4.72 -4.52
C ALA A 69 0.38 -5.95 -4.04
N TRP A 70 -0.84 -6.15 -4.53
CA TRP A 70 -1.58 -7.38 -4.26
C TRP A 70 -0.89 -8.62 -4.84
N LYS A 71 -0.29 -8.52 -6.03
CA LYS A 71 0.49 -9.62 -6.63
C LYS A 71 1.73 -9.94 -5.78
N ASP A 72 2.41 -8.91 -5.27
CA ASP A 72 3.57 -9.06 -4.38
C ASP A 72 3.20 -9.75 -3.05
N ILE A 73 2.04 -9.40 -2.47
CA ILE A 73 1.52 -10.09 -1.28
C ILE A 73 1.28 -11.57 -1.57
N ASN A 74 0.68 -11.88 -2.72
CA ASN A 74 0.41 -13.27 -3.12
C ASN A 74 1.71 -14.05 -3.35
N ALA A 75 2.71 -13.46 -3.99
CA ALA A 75 4.01 -14.08 -4.26
C ALA A 75 4.72 -14.52 -2.97
N ALA A 76 4.61 -13.73 -1.90
CA ALA A 76 5.21 -14.05 -0.60
C ALA A 76 4.74 -15.39 -0.01
N PHE A 77 3.52 -15.86 -0.32
CA PHE A 77 3.02 -17.16 0.15
C PHE A 77 3.60 -18.37 -0.59
N PHE A 78 4.25 -18.14 -1.74
CA PHE A 78 4.90 -19.16 -2.55
C PHE A 78 6.43 -19.17 -2.39
N ASP A 79 7.01 -18.15 -1.76
CA ASP A 79 8.45 -18.08 -1.49
C ASP A 79 8.87 -19.08 -0.39
N PRO A 80 9.79 -20.02 -0.68
CA PRO A 80 10.32 -20.96 0.32
C PRO A 80 11.10 -20.29 1.47
N GLN A 81 11.59 -19.07 1.27
CA GLN A 81 12.33 -18.30 2.28
C GLN A 81 11.43 -17.44 3.17
N SER A 82 10.12 -17.50 2.95
CA SER A 82 9.17 -16.74 3.75
C SER A 82 9.10 -17.22 5.21
N PRO A 83 8.83 -16.30 6.14
CA PRO A 83 8.60 -16.63 7.54
C PRO A 83 7.34 -17.49 7.73
N PRO A 84 7.08 -17.98 8.95
CA PRO A 84 5.88 -18.77 9.23
C PRO A 84 4.59 -18.09 8.72
N ARG A 85 3.68 -18.90 8.17
CA ARG A 85 2.42 -18.39 7.58
C ARG A 85 1.59 -17.54 8.52
N THR A 86 1.66 -17.77 9.82
CA THR A 86 0.98 -16.95 10.83
C THR A 86 1.44 -15.48 10.81
N LEU A 87 2.70 -15.21 10.47
CA LEU A 87 3.22 -13.85 10.29
C LEU A 87 2.71 -13.23 8.99
N LEU A 88 2.79 -13.97 7.88
CA LEU A 88 2.28 -13.52 6.57
C LEU A 88 0.79 -13.17 6.64
N LEU A 89 -0.01 -14.01 7.31
CA LEU A 89 -1.45 -13.78 7.49
C LEU A 89 -1.75 -12.47 8.23
N ARG A 90 -0.90 -12.02 9.16
CA ARG A 90 -1.08 -10.72 9.82
C ARG A 90 -0.92 -9.56 8.84
N ILE A 91 0.10 -9.63 7.98
CA ILE A 91 0.34 -8.60 6.94
C ILE A 91 -0.78 -8.61 5.90
N LEU A 92 -1.18 -9.80 5.43
CA LEU A 92 -2.30 -9.96 4.51
C LEU A 92 -3.60 -9.39 5.08
N ASN A 93 -3.92 -9.70 6.34
CA ASN A 93 -5.15 -9.23 6.95
C ASN A 93 -5.13 -7.71 7.19
N TYR A 94 -3.96 -7.11 7.44
CA TYR A 94 -3.83 -5.66 7.47
C TYR A 94 -4.19 -5.02 6.12
N ALA A 95 -3.67 -5.54 5.01
CA ALA A 95 -4.03 -5.06 3.67
C ALA A 95 -5.53 -5.23 3.38
N ARG A 96 -6.14 -6.36 3.80
CA ARG A 96 -7.59 -6.60 3.65
C ARG A 96 -8.46 -5.64 4.44
N VAL A 97 -8.01 -5.17 5.61
CA VAL A 97 -8.74 -4.14 6.36
C VAL A 97 -8.76 -2.83 5.58
N MET A 98 -7.65 -2.46 4.92
CA MET A 98 -7.62 -1.26 4.09
C MET A 98 -8.56 -1.37 2.90
N GLU A 99 -8.57 -2.54 2.24
CA GLU A 99 -9.56 -2.85 1.20
C GLU A 99 -10.99 -2.70 1.72
N LEU A 100 -11.31 -3.24 2.90
CA LEU A 100 -12.65 -3.15 3.45
C LEU A 100 -13.07 -1.70 3.77
N LEU A 101 -12.13 -0.88 4.27
CA LEU A 101 -12.43 0.48 4.73
C LEU A 101 -12.46 1.52 3.63
N TYR A 102 -11.63 1.37 2.60
CA TYR A 102 -11.36 2.41 1.59
C TYR A 102 -11.69 1.98 0.16
N LYS A 103 -12.32 0.82 -0.03
CA LYS A 103 -12.86 0.46 -1.34
C LYS A 103 -14.01 1.38 -1.69
N VAL A 104 -13.88 2.05 -2.83
CA VAL A 104 -14.90 2.90 -3.47
C VAL A 104 -15.64 2.08 -4.53
#